data_AF-A0A6V7PW62-F1
#
_entry.id   AF-A0A6V7PW62-F1
#
_cell.length_a   1.000
_cell.length_b   1.000
_cell.length_c   1.000
_cell.angle_alpha   90.00
_cell.angle_beta   90.00
_cell.angle_gamma   90.00
#
_symmetry.space_group_name_H-M   'P 1'
#
loop_
_entity.id
_entity.type
_entity.pdbx_description
1 polymer ?
#
loop_
_entity_poly.entity_id
_entity_poly.type
_entity_poly.pdbx_seq_one_letter_code
_entity_poly.pdbx_strand_id
1 'polypeptide(L)'
;MADRSHRVGPLYFLVTPRSKPEVGERDDGSHSPSPSPRAYNGALLIASSPYPPDPFAHRARRPFSPSSSSSPSPLKIQNQIFPMSLSLEASSTTRCEASLSNIYNTDADIVDLDWENLGFGLVPTDYMYMMKCSSDGIFTKGELLRFGPIELSPSSGVLNYGQGLFEGLKAYRKEDGSVLLFRPEENALRMKLGAERMCMPSPTVEQFVDAVKLTVLANKRWVPPTGKGSLYIRPLLIGSGVVLSLTPAPEHTFLVFVSPVGNYFKEGLAPINLVIENEFHRAALGGTGDVKTIGNYAPVLKAQNIAKEKGYSDVLYLDSVHKKYLEEVSSCNVFIVKDNVIATPALKGTILPGITRKSIIDVARGRGYQVEERLVSVEELLDADEVFCTGTAVVVSPVGIITYLGKRVDYGNQGVGVVAQQLYSSLTSLQMGLVEDTMGWTLKLN
;
A
#
# COMPACT_ATOMS: atom_id res chain seq x y z
N MET A 1 -49.07 23.35 -38.02
CA MET A 1 -49.75 22.44 -37.09
C MET A 1 -48.79 21.30 -36.78
N ALA A 2 -48.46 21.12 -35.49
CA ALA A 2 -48.00 19.88 -34.82
C ALA A 2 -46.74 19.13 -35.35
N ASP A 3 -45.84 18.52 -34.58
CA ASP A 3 -45.59 18.46 -33.13
C ASP A 3 -44.21 17.77 -32.89
N ARG A 4 -43.59 18.14 -31.77
CA ARG A 4 -42.51 17.58 -30.93
C ARG A 4 -41.57 16.44 -31.40
N SER A 5 -40.29 16.62 -31.07
CA SER A 5 -39.65 15.81 -30.02
C SER A 5 -38.51 16.57 -29.31
N HIS A 6 -38.43 16.36 -27.99
CA HIS A 6 -37.66 17.13 -27.02
C HIS A 6 -36.16 16.77 -26.96
N ARG A 7 -35.31 17.80 -26.82
CA ARG A 7 -33.97 17.70 -26.19
C ARG A 7 -34.02 18.43 -24.85
N VAL A 8 -33.61 17.78 -23.77
CA VAL A 8 -33.35 18.44 -22.48
C VAL A 8 -31.95 18.00 -22.02
N GLY A 9 -31.07 18.98 -21.84
CA GLY A 9 -29.71 18.83 -21.33
C GLY A 9 -29.64 18.77 -19.80
N PRO A 10 -28.42 18.62 -19.23
CA PRO A 10 -28.22 18.30 -17.83
C PRO A 10 -28.45 19.49 -16.89
N LEU A 11 -29.08 19.19 -15.76
CA LEU A 11 -29.43 20.10 -14.68
C LEU A 11 -28.20 20.32 -13.77
N TYR A 12 -27.68 21.54 -13.73
CA TYR A 12 -26.69 21.99 -12.74
C TYR A 12 -27.43 22.57 -11.51
N PHE A 13 -27.21 22.01 -10.32
CA PHE A 13 -27.64 22.63 -9.07
C PHE A 13 -26.54 23.59 -8.57
N LEU A 14 -26.82 24.89 -8.69
CA LEU A 14 -26.12 25.99 -8.03
C LEU A 14 -26.57 26.05 -6.56
N VAL A 15 -25.65 25.86 -5.62
CA VAL A 15 -25.85 26.20 -4.21
C VAL A 15 -25.15 27.53 -3.93
N THR A 16 -25.94 28.55 -3.60
CA THR A 16 -25.48 29.87 -3.16
C THR A 16 -25.13 29.85 -1.65
N PRO A 17 -24.07 30.56 -1.21
CA PRO A 17 -23.73 30.65 0.20
C PRO A 17 -24.57 31.73 0.92
N ARG A 18 -25.19 31.37 2.04
CA ARG A 18 -25.86 32.32 2.95
C ARG A 18 -24.83 33.05 3.82
N SER A 19 -25.14 34.34 3.99
CA SER A 19 -24.43 35.40 4.70
C SER A 19 -24.29 35.21 6.21
N LYS A 20 -23.18 35.73 6.75
CA LYS A 20 -22.93 36.03 8.18
C LYS A 20 -23.95 37.01 8.76
N PRO A 21 -24.08 37.08 10.09
CA PRO A 21 -24.27 38.35 10.77
C PRO A 21 -23.12 38.69 11.73
N GLU A 22 -23.12 39.96 12.08
CA GLU A 22 -22.06 40.81 12.61
C GLU A 22 -21.79 40.67 14.11
N VAL A 23 -20.64 41.25 14.45
CA VAL A 23 -20.05 41.52 15.77
C VAL A 23 -20.82 42.64 16.47
N GLY A 24 -21.04 42.49 17.78
CA GLY A 24 -21.42 43.56 18.69
C GLY A 24 -20.61 43.48 19.99
N GLU A 25 -19.81 44.51 20.24
CA GLU A 25 -19.10 44.78 21.51
C GLU A 25 -20.01 45.44 22.54
N ARG A 26 -19.85 45.05 23.82
CA ARG A 26 -19.58 45.88 25.03
C ARG A 26 -19.71 45.00 26.28
N ASP A 27 -18.67 44.95 27.12
CA ASP A 27 -18.58 45.57 28.47
C ASP A 27 -19.75 45.16 29.39
N ASP A 28 -19.66 44.82 30.68
CA ASP A 28 -18.69 44.96 31.77
C ASP A 28 -19.39 44.39 33.03
N GLY A 29 -18.65 43.95 34.07
CA GLY A 29 -19.26 43.79 35.40
C GLY A 29 -18.94 42.51 36.19
N SER A 30 -18.04 42.66 37.14
CA SER A 30 -17.74 41.79 38.29
C SER A 30 -18.94 41.38 39.14
N HIS A 31 -18.97 40.14 39.65
CA HIS A 31 -19.11 39.81 41.08
C HIS A 31 -19.22 38.29 41.34
N SER A 32 -18.25 37.76 42.09
CA SER A 32 -18.38 36.60 42.99
C SER A 32 -19.17 37.02 44.25
N PRO A 33 -19.94 36.16 44.93
CA PRO A 33 -19.33 35.18 45.84
C PRO A 33 -20.04 33.81 45.95
N SER A 34 -19.28 32.83 46.46
CA SER A 34 -19.72 31.53 46.99
C SER A 34 -20.85 31.64 48.04
N PRO A 35 -21.65 30.58 48.26
CA PRO A 35 -21.33 29.66 49.37
C PRO A 35 -21.71 28.17 49.15
N SER A 36 -20.87 27.27 49.63
CA SER A 36 -21.23 25.91 50.13
C SER A 36 -21.73 26.03 51.60
N PRO A 37 -22.41 25.05 52.27
CA PRO A 37 -22.29 23.60 52.06
C PRO A 37 -23.59 22.76 52.26
N ARG A 38 -23.58 21.48 51.86
CA ARG A 38 -24.23 20.39 52.62
C ARG A 38 -23.77 19.00 52.16
N ALA A 39 -23.39 18.22 53.17
CA ALA A 39 -22.97 16.82 53.09
C ALA A 39 -24.19 15.88 52.96
N TYR A 40 -23.98 14.73 52.32
CA TYR A 40 -24.71 13.51 52.62
C TYR A 40 -23.76 12.31 52.62
N ASN A 41 -23.82 11.57 53.74
CA ASN A 41 -23.14 10.31 53.99
C ASN A 41 -23.66 9.21 53.07
N GLY A 42 -22.76 8.32 52.65
CA GLY A 42 -23.07 7.04 52.03
C GLY A 42 -21.87 6.12 52.11
N ALA A 43 -21.72 5.42 53.23
CA ALA A 43 -20.77 4.34 53.39
C ALA A 43 -21.18 3.15 52.49
N LEU A 44 -20.24 2.56 51.77
CA LEU A 44 -20.43 1.21 51.22
C LEU A 44 -19.14 0.39 51.34
N LEU A 45 -19.35 -0.83 51.79
CA LEU A 45 -18.41 -1.83 52.27
C LEU A 45 -17.47 -2.36 51.19
N ILE A 46 -16.22 -2.61 51.61
CA ILE A 46 -15.23 -3.39 50.88
C ILE A 46 -15.60 -4.88 51.04
N ALA A 47 -15.78 -5.58 49.92
CA ALA A 47 -15.75 -7.03 49.86
C ALA A 47 -15.09 -7.48 48.55
N SER A 48 -13.89 -8.04 48.69
CA SER A 48 -13.13 -8.79 47.70
C SER A 48 -13.75 -10.16 47.45
N SER A 49 -13.83 -10.61 46.20
CA SER A 49 -13.99 -12.04 45.85
C SER A 49 -13.54 -12.33 44.40
N PRO A 50 -13.08 -13.55 44.06
CA PRO A 50 -12.10 -13.82 43.02
C PRO A 50 -12.67 -14.36 41.69
N TYR A 51 -11.79 -14.45 40.69
CA TYR A 51 -11.94 -15.07 39.38
C TYR A 51 -12.50 -16.52 39.42
N PRO A 52 -13.26 -16.97 38.40
CA PRO A 52 -13.50 -18.39 38.15
C PRO A 52 -12.43 -18.99 37.19
N PRO A 53 -12.18 -20.31 37.25
CA PRO A 53 -11.11 -20.96 36.50
C PRO A 53 -11.54 -21.49 35.13
N ASP A 54 -10.51 -21.61 34.30
CA ASP A 54 -10.42 -22.21 32.97
C ASP A 54 -10.69 -23.73 32.98
N PRO A 55 -11.49 -24.29 32.06
CA PRO A 55 -11.50 -25.72 31.79
C PRO A 55 -10.82 -25.99 30.45
N PHE A 56 -9.76 -26.79 30.45
CA PHE A 56 -9.62 -28.04 29.67
C PHE A 56 -8.15 -28.41 29.49
N ALA A 57 -7.71 -29.39 30.28
CA ALA A 57 -6.58 -30.25 29.95
C ALA A 57 -6.96 -31.72 30.12
N HIS A 58 -6.69 -32.48 29.04
CA HIS A 58 -6.54 -33.94 28.94
C HIS A 58 -7.75 -34.87 29.15
N ARG A 59 -8.15 -35.56 28.07
CA ARG A 59 -8.39 -37.02 28.13
C ARG A 59 -8.22 -37.78 26.81
N ALA A 60 -7.33 -38.75 26.90
CA ALA A 60 -7.11 -40.03 26.20
C ALA A 60 -7.99 -40.49 25.02
N ARG A 61 -7.28 -41.11 24.05
CA ARG A 61 -7.76 -42.00 22.96
C ARG A 61 -8.42 -43.29 23.49
N ARG A 62 -9.41 -43.82 22.75
CA ARG A 62 -9.53 -45.23 22.27
C ARG A 62 -10.81 -45.42 21.40
N PRO A 63 -10.92 -46.53 20.62
CA PRO A 63 -11.42 -46.53 19.24
C PRO A 63 -12.85 -47.04 19.07
N PHE A 64 -13.46 -46.80 17.91
CA PHE A 64 -14.64 -47.53 17.46
C PHE A 64 -14.54 -47.95 15.98
N SER A 65 -14.87 -49.22 15.76
CA SER A 65 -14.93 -49.98 14.51
C SER A 65 -16.37 -49.94 13.91
N PRO A 66 -16.62 -50.47 12.69
CA PRO A 66 -17.66 -49.95 11.81
C PRO A 66 -18.98 -50.75 11.79
N SER A 67 -20.05 -50.08 11.39
CA SER A 67 -21.34 -50.63 10.90
C SER A 67 -22.06 -49.51 10.15
N SER A 68 -22.87 -49.67 9.12
CA SER A 68 -23.28 -50.75 8.22
C SER A 68 -24.17 -50.08 7.18
N SER A 69 -23.99 -50.44 5.91
CA SER A 69 -24.94 -50.43 4.80
C SER A 69 -26.34 -49.81 4.98
N SER A 70 -26.65 -48.81 4.14
CA SER A 70 -27.95 -48.71 3.48
C SER A 70 -27.85 -47.92 2.17
N SER A 71 -28.16 -48.61 1.08
CA SER A 71 -28.28 -48.10 -0.29
C SER A 71 -29.65 -47.46 -0.54
N PRO A 72 -29.73 -46.47 -1.44
CA PRO A 72 -30.93 -46.29 -2.25
C PRO A 72 -30.64 -46.36 -3.76
N SER A 73 -31.68 -46.82 -4.45
CA SER A 73 -31.83 -47.26 -5.84
C SER A 73 -31.55 -46.18 -6.92
N PRO A 74 -31.27 -46.58 -8.18
CA PRO A 74 -30.93 -45.65 -9.25
C PRO A 74 -32.18 -44.94 -9.83
N LEU A 75 -32.10 -43.62 -9.93
CA LEU A 75 -33.06 -42.79 -10.66
C LEU A 75 -32.82 -42.93 -12.17
N LYS A 76 -33.90 -43.20 -12.91
CA LYS A 76 -33.95 -43.36 -14.36
C LYS A 76 -33.64 -42.03 -15.06
N ILE A 77 -32.69 -42.09 -15.99
CA ILE A 77 -32.45 -41.06 -17.00
C ILE A 77 -33.64 -41.04 -17.96
N GLN A 78 -34.24 -39.86 -18.17
CA GLN A 78 -35.22 -39.63 -19.22
C GLN A 78 -34.65 -38.58 -20.18
N ASN A 79 -34.12 -39.07 -21.30
CA ASN A 79 -33.79 -38.25 -22.46
C ASN A 79 -35.09 -37.72 -23.07
N GLN A 80 -35.26 -36.40 -23.09
CA GLN A 80 -36.19 -35.75 -24.01
C GLN A 80 -35.41 -34.83 -24.93
N ILE A 81 -35.34 -35.26 -26.19
CA ILE A 81 -34.86 -34.52 -27.35
C ILE A 81 -36.03 -33.67 -27.84
N PHE A 82 -35.87 -32.35 -27.85
CA PHE A 82 -36.76 -31.44 -28.60
C PHE A 82 -36.03 -30.98 -29.87
N PRO A 83 -36.64 -31.11 -31.06
CA PRO A 83 -36.10 -30.54 -32.28
C PRO A 83 -36.51 -29.07 -32.37
N MET A 84 -35.57 -28.17 -32.65
CA MET A 84 -35.94 -26.88 -33.21
C MET A 84 -34.94 -26.45 -34.29
N SER A 85 -35.53 -26.10 -35.43
CA SER A 85 -34.92 -25.79 -36.72
C SER A 85 -34.02 -24.56 -36.67
N LEU A 86 -32.83 -24.68 -37.28
CA LEU A 86 -32.01 -23.53 -37.66
C LEU A 86 -32.68 -22.75 -38.78
N SER A 87 -32.90 -21.46 -38.55
CA SER A 87 -33.08 -20.46 -39.61
C SER A 87 -31.91 -19.48 -39.50
N LEU A 88 -31.05 -19.45 -40.53
CA LEU A 88 -29.98 -18.48 -40.68
C LEU A 88 -30.60 -17.14 -41.12
N GLU A 89 -30.48 -16.11 -40.31
CA GLU A 89 -30.53 -14.73 -40.79
C GLU A 89 -29.20 -14.03 -40.48
N ALA A 90 -28.57 -13.56 -41.55
CA ALA A 90 -27.31 -12.85 -41.53
C ALA A 90 -27.53 -11.44 -40.95
N SER A 91 -26.91 -11.17 -39.81
CA SER A 91 -26.83 -9.85 -39.19
C SER A 91 -25.40 -9.32 -39.35
N SER A 92 -25.32 -8.07 -39.78
CA SER A 92 -24.15 -7.37 -40.30
C SER A 92 -22.93 -7.41 -39.38
N THR A 93 -21.82 -7.92 -39.90
CA THR A 93 -20.49 -7.76 -39.32
C THR A 93 -20.00 -6.34 -39.59
N THR A 94 -20.20 -5.44 -38.63
CA THR A 94 -19.46 -4.18 -38.58
C THR A 94 -18.01 -4.52 -38.23
N ARG A 95 -17.17 -4.68 -39.25
CA ARG A 95 -15.72 -4.74 -39.09
C ARG A 95 -15.27 -3.41 -38.48
N CYS A 96 -14.87 -3.42 -37.21
CA CYS A 96 -13.96 -2.39 -36.70
C CYS A 96 -12.62 -2.62 -37.39
N GLU A 97 -12.38 -1.91 -38.50
CA GLU A 97 -11.03 -1.67 -38.99
C GLU A 97 -10.32 -0.83 -37.93
N ALA A 98 -9.58 -1.49 -37.04
CA ALA A 98 -8.54 -0.83 -36.29
C ALA A 98 -7.54 -0.31 -37.33
N SER A 99 -7.53 1.00 -37.56
CA SER A 99 -6.46 1.65 -38.31
C SER A 99 -5.17 1.40 -37.53
N LEU A 100 -4.40 0.39 -37.96
CA LEU A 100 -3.00 0.26 -37.57
C LEU A 100 -2.28 1.46 -38.18
N SER A 101 -2.18 2.54 -37.40
CA SER A 101 -1.20 3.58 -37.65
C SER A 101 0.18 2.96 -37.45
N ASN A 102 0.74 2.43 -38.54
CA ASN A 102 2.12 1.97 -38.67
C ASN A 102 3.10 3.14 -38.58
N ILE A 103 3.18 3.79 -37.41
CA ILE A 103 4.25 4.73 -37.09
C ILE A 103 4.62 4.56 -35.62
N TYR A 104 5.38 3.52 -35.31
CA TYR A 104 6.29 3.58 -34.17
C TYR A 104 7.63 3.03 -34.61
N ASN A 105 8.56 3.96 -34.75
CA ASN A 105 9.97 3.72 -34.94
C ASN A 105 10.44 2.74 -33.84
N THR A 106 10.73 1.49 -34.20
CA THR A 106 11.12 0.42 -33.26
C THR A 106 12.57 0.52 -32.78
N ASP A 107 13.28 1.61 -33.13
CA ASP A 107 14.74 1.72 -32.98
C ASP A 107 15.22 2.77 -31.96
N ALA A 108 14.34 3.43 -31.20
CA ALA A 108 14.77 4.40 -30.20
C ALA A 108 15.18 3.72 -28.88
N ASP A 109 16.42 3.93 -28.44
CA ASP A 109 16.97 3.44 -27.16
C ASP A 109 16.18 3.95 -25.93
N ILE A 110 15.45 5.06 -26.09
CA ILE A 110 14.60 5.69 -25.08
C ILE A 110 13.30 6.14 -25.77
N VAL A 111 12.16 5.94 -25.12
CA VAL A 111 10.86 6.39 -25.64
C VAL A 111 10.74 7.92 -25.62
N ASP A 112 10.04 8.47 -26.61
CA ASP A 112 9.69 9.89 -26.65
C ASP A 112 8.50 10.14 -25.70
N LEU A 113 8.80 10.69 -24.52
CA LEU A 113 7.85 10.96 -23.44
C LEU A 113 8.27 12.27 -22.74
N ASP A 114 7.31 13.05 -22.26
CA ASP A 114 7.57 14.20 -21.40
C ASP A 114 7.99 13.73 -20.00
N TRP A 115 9.30 13.48 -19.84
CA TRP A 115 9.88 13.00 -18.60
C TRP A 115 9.83 14.03 -17.46
N GLU A 116 9.76 15.33 -17.76
CA GLU A 116 9.67 16.38 -16.72
C GLU A 116 8.30 16.38 -16.04
N ASN A 117 7.25 16.05 -16.80
CA ASN A 117 5.88 16.09 -16.31
C ASN A 117 5.29 14.74 -15.92
N LEU A 118 6.12 13.71 -15.84
CA LEU A 118 5.70 12.39 -15.47
C LEU A 118 5.27 12.32 -13.99
N GLY A 119 4.02 11.93 -13.75
CA GLY A 119 3.48 11.69 -12.40
C GLY A 119 3.76 10.27 -11.87
N PHE A 120 3.10 9.93 -10.77
CA PHE A 120 3.03 8.56 -10.25
C PHE A 120 1.77 7.85 -10.78
N GLY A 121 1.67 7.74 -12.11
CA GLY A 121 0.55 7.10 -12.81
C GLY A 121 1.01 5.87 -13.58
N LEU A 122 0.07 4.99 -13.93
CA LEU A 122 0.36 3.89 -14.85
C LEU A 122 0.56 4.44 -16.26
N VAL A 123 1.77 4.29 -16.77
CA VAL A 123 2.09 4.38 -18.19
C VAL A 123 2.35 2.95 -18.66
N PRO A 124 1.45 2.37 -19.49
CA PRO A 124 1.64 1.02 -20.02
C PRO A 124 2.98 0.88 -20.73
N THR A 125 3.76 -0.12 -20.33
CA THR A 125 5.03 -0.47 -20.97
C THR A 125 4.85 -1.65 -21.92
N ASP A 126 5.92 -2.16 -22.53
CA ASP A 126 5.80 -3.18 -23.59
C ASP A 126 5.51 -4.58 -23.05
N TYR A 127 6.19 -4.96 -21.97
CA TYR A 127 6.19 -6.32 -21.47
C TYR A 127 5.89 -6.40 -19.97
N MET A 128 5.29 -7.51 -19.57
CA MET A 128 5.18 -7.97 -18.19
C MET A 128 5.74 -9.40 -18.09
N TYR A 129 6.15 -9.83 -16.91
CA TYR A 129 6.55 -11.21 -16.65
C TYR A 129 5.46 -11.94 -15.89
N MET A 130 5.24 -13.21 -16.20
CA MET A 130 4.30 -14.07 -15.48
C MET A 130 4.87 -15.46 -15.24
N MET A 131 4.56 -16.03 -14.07
CA MET A 131 4.72 -17.44 -13.79
C MET A 131 3.58 -17.94 -12.90
N LYS A 132 3.28 -19.23 -13.01
CA LYS A 132 2.17 -19.86 -12.29
C LYS A 132 2.70 -20.87 -11.29
N CYS A 133 1.94 -21.11 -10.26
CA CYS A 133 2.17 -22.16 -9.28
C CYS A 133 0.86 -22.94 -9.13
N SER A 134 0.94 -24.26 -9.33
CA SER A 134 -0.18 -25.16 -9.09
C SER A 134 -0.20 -25.59 -7.62
N SER A 135 -1.05 -26.56 -7.29
CA SER A 135 -1.24 -27.07 -5.93
C SER A 135 -0.02 -27.79 -5.34
N ASP A 136 1.00 -28.07 -6.15
CA ASP A 136 2.28 -28.64 -5.73
C ASP A 136 3.21 -27.62 -5.04
N GLY A 137 2.87 -26.33 -5.10
CA GLY A 137 3.66 -25.25 -4.50
C GLY A 137 4.90 -24.88 -5.31
N ILE A 138 5.07 -25.42 -6.52
CA ILE A 138 6.24 -25.18 -7.37
C ILE A 138 5.87 -24.17 -8.46
N PHE A 139 6.64 -23.08 -8.53
CA PHE A 139 6.50 -22.11 -9.62
C PHE A 139 7.09 -22.65 -10.91
N THR A 140 6.31 -22.56 -11.99
CA THR A 140 6.76 -22.90 -13.35
C THR A 140 7.88 -21.96 -13.80
N LYS A 141 8.57 -22.35 -14.87
CA LYS A 141 9.34 -21.37 -15.64
C LYS A 141 8.39 -20.27 -16.11
N GLY A 142 8.72 -19.01 -15.84
CA GLY A 142 7.92 -17.89 -16.29
C GLY A 142 8.30 -17.43 -17.69
N GLU A 143 7.52 -16.47 -18.17
CA GLU A 143 7.58 -15.94 -19.52
C GLU A 143 7.35 -14.42 -19.54
N LEU A 144 7.95 -13.75 -20.54
CA LEU A 144 7.65 -12.37 -20.86
C LEU A 144 6.45 -12.33 -21.82
N LEU A 145 5.43 -11.59 -21.45
CA LEU A 145 4.21 -11.38 -22.21
C LEU A 145 4.07 -9.90 -22.55
N ARG A 146 3.31 -9.57 -23.59
CA ARG A 146 2.92 -8.16 -23.81
C ARG A 146 2.12 -7.67 -22.62
N PHE A 147 2.39 -6.44 -22.16
CA PHE A 147 1.60 -5.83 -21.10
C PHE A 147 0.13 -5.76 -21.53
N GLY A 148 -0.77 -6.20 -20.66
CA GLY A 148 -2.19 -6.27 -20.96
C GLY A 148 -3.02 -6.81 -19.80
N PRO A 149 -4.35 -6.89 -19.99
CA PRO A 149 -5.24 -7.48 -19.00
C PRO A 149 -4.91 -8.96 -18.76
N ILE A 150 -5.16 -9.41 -17.53
CA ILE A 150 -5.08 -10.82 -17.14
C ILE A 150 -6.48 -11.40 -17.00
N GLU A 151 -6.64 -12.66 -17.38
CA GLU A 151 -7.89 -13.40 -17.18
C GLU A 151 -7.92 -14.02 -15.78
N LEU A 152 -9.01 -13.79 -15.04
CA LEU A 152 -9.27 -14.39 -13.74
C LEU A 152 -10.70 -14.91 -13.70
N SER A 153 -10.90 -16.07 -13.08
CA SER A 153 -12.25 -16.53 -12.75
C SER A 153 -12.89 -15.58 -11.74
N PRO A 154 -14.19 -15.26 -11.84
CA PRO A 154 -14.91 -14.52 -10.80
C PRO A 154 -14.81 -15.15 -9.40
N SER A 155 -14.61 -16.48 -9.34
CA SER A 155 -14.42 -17.24 -8.10
C SER A 155 -12.95 -17.34 -7.66
N SER A 156 -12.05 -16.51 -8.18
CA SER A 156 -10.66 -16.51 -7.73
C SER A 156 -10.55 -16.02 -6.28
N GLY A 157 -9.68 -16.65 -5.49
CA GLY A 157 -9.50 -16.31 -4.07
C GLY A 157 -9.12 -14.85 -3.84
N VAL A 158 -8.30 -14.26 -4.72
CA VAL A 158 -7.93 -12.83 -4.65
C VAL A 158 -9.14 -11.89 -4.74
N LEU A 159 -10.14 -12.22 -5.58
CA LEU A 159 -11.28 -11.34 -5.85
C LEU A 159 -12.31 -11.37 -4.73
N ASN A 160 -12.42 -12.50 -4.02
CA ASN A 160 -13.47 -12.73 -3.02
C ASN A 160 -12.96 -12.57 -1.58
N TYR A 161 -11.70 -12.95 -1.31
CA TYR A 161 -11.14 -13.01 0.04
C TYR A 161 -9.82 -12.23 0.19
N GLY A 162 -9.41 -11.50 -0.84
CA GLY A 162 -8.23 -10.63 -0.77
C GLY A 162 -6.91 -11.39 -0.57
N GLN A 163 -6.83 -12.67 -0.95
CA GLN A 163 -5.61 -13.47 -0.86
C GLN A 163 -4.59 -13.05 -1.94
N GLY A 164 -3.90 -11.93 -1.69
CA GLY A 164 -2.91 -11.37 -2.60
C GLY A 164 -1.89 -10.47 -1.91
N LEU A 165 -0.69 -10.45 -2.47
CA LEU A 165 0.45 -9.66 -2.03
C LEU A 165 0.97 -8.82 -3.19
N PHE A 166 1.65 -7.74 -2.86
CA PHE A 166 2.39 -6.98 -3.85
C PHE A 166 3.70 -6.44 -3.28
N GLU A 167 4.60 -6.10 -4.18
CA GLU A 167 5.86 -5.43 -3.86
C GLU A 167 6.01 -4.12 -4.62
N GLY A 168 6.99 -3.33 -4.20
CA GLY A 168 7.31 -2.06 -4.84
C GLY A 168 8.79 -1.74 -4.73
N LEU A 169 9.44 -1.70 -5.89
CA LEU A 169 10.85 -1.36 -6.05
C LEU A 169 11.06 -0.50 -7.30
N LYS A 170 12.28 -0.03 -7.51
CA LYS A 170 12.62 0.89 -8.59
C LYS A 170 13.90 0.46 -9.32
N ALA A 171 13.94 0.74 -10.61
CA ALA A 171 15.14 0.71 -11.42
C ALA A 171 15.55 2.14 -11.82
N TYR A 172 16.85 2.42 -11.77
CA TYR A 172 17.43 3.73 -12.05
C TYR A 172 18.46 3.64 -13.17
N ARG A 173 18.45 4.61 -14.09
CA ARG A 173 19.45 4.70 -15.16
C ARG A 173 20.63 5.56 -14.70
N LYS A 174 21.84 5.03 -14.83
CA LYS A 174 23.10 5.76 -14.64
C LYS A 174 23.47 6.56 -15.89
N GLU A 175 24.39 7.51 -15.72
CA GLU A 175 24.96 8.31 -16.83
C GLU A 175 25.63 7.44 -17.90
N ASP A 176 26.23 6.31 -17.52
CA ASP A 176 26.83 5.32 -18.43
C ASP A 176 25.79 4.45 -19.18
N GLY A 177 24.49 4.72 -18.99
CA GLY A 177 23.38 4.01 -19.61
C GLY A 177 23.03 2.67 -18.97
N SER A 178 23.81 2.18 -18.00
CA SER A 178 23.47 0.97 -17.25
C SER A 178 22.34 1.23 -16.25
N VAL A 179 21.67 0.14 -15.85
CA VAL A 179 20.48 0.21 -14.99
C VAL A 179 20.79 -0.47 -13.66
N LEU A 180 20.41 0.18 -12.56
CA LEU A 180 20.57 -0.31 -11.20
C LEU A 180 19.21 -0.66 -10.60
N LEU A 181 19.12 -1.79 -9.90
CA LEU A 181 18.05 -2.09 -8.95
C LEU A 181 18.53 -1.78 -7.53
N PHE A 182 17.60 -1.41 -6.66
CA PHE A 182 17.88 -1.18 -5.24
C PHE A 182 17.25 -2.27 -4.36
N ARG A 183 18.10 -3.06 -3.70
CA ARG A 183 17.78 -4.13 -2.74
C ARG A 183 16.66 -5.10 -3.18
N PRO A 184 16.65 -5.61 -4.43
CA PRO A 184 15.56 -6.45 -4.92
C PRO A 184 15.38 -7.75 -4.10
N GLU A 185 16.45 -8.27 -3.50
CA GLU A 185 16.43 -9.45 -2.64
C GLU A 185 15.60 -9.21 -1.36
N GLU A 186 15.63 -8.00 -0.79
CA GLU A 186 14.83 -7.66 0.40
C GLU A 186 13.34 -7.60 0.06
N ASN A 187 12.98 -7.14 -1.15
CA ASN A 187 11.60 -7.20 -1.63
C ASN A 187 11.15 -8.65 -1.80
N ALA A 188 12.01 -9.52 -2.35
CA ALA A 188 11.72 -10.94 -2.50
C ALA A 188 11.49 -11.62 -1.15
N LEU A 189 12.37 -11.36 -0.18
CA LEU A 189 12.26 -11.89 1.18
C LEU A 189 10.98 -11.42 1.88
N ARG A 190 10.63 -10.13 1.75
CA ARG A 190 9.39 -9.60 2.33
C ARG A 190 8.14 -10.22 1.70
N MET A 191 8.14 -10.43 0.38
CA MET A 191 7.04 -11.15 -0.28
C MET A 191 6.95 -12.59 0.22
N LYS A 192 8.07 -13.29 0.38
CA LYS A 192 8.11 -14.66 0.88
C LYS A 192 7.54 -14.79 2.29
N LEU A 193 7.92 -13.90 3.21
CA LEU A 193 7.35 -13.84 4.56
C LEU A 193 5.86 -13.52 4.54
N GLY A 194 5.44 -12.60 3.67
CA GLY A 194 4.03 -12.30 3.46
C GLY A 194 3.24 -13.49 2.92
N ALA A 195 3.83 -14.26 2.01
CA ALA A 195 3.20 -15.43 1.39
C ALA A 195 2.95 -16.52 2.43
N GLU A 196 3.92 -16.77 3.32
CA GLU A 196 3.74 -17.66 4.46
C GLU A 196 2.55 -17.22 5.33
N ARG A 197 2.48 -15.93 5.70
CA ARG A 197 1.37 -15.39 6.51
C ARG A 197 0.01 -15.48 5.80
N MET A 198 -0.02 -15.38 4.48
CA MET A 198 -1.23 -15.44 3.66
C MET A 198 -1.58 -16.87 3.19
N CYS A 199 -0.86 -17.89 3.66
CA CYS A 199 -1.00 -19.28 3.23
C CYS A 199 -0.85 -19.46 1.71
N MET A 200 0.15 -18.80 1.12
CA MET A 200 0.46 -18.84 -0.31
C MET A 200 1.87 -19.43 -0.53
N PRO A 201 2.11 -20.21 -1.59
CA PRO A 201 3.46 -20.49 -2.05
C PRO A 201 4.10 -19.19 -2.54
N SER A 202 5.42 -19.07 -2.41
CA SER A 202 6.18 -17.92 -2.91
C SER A 202 7.26 -18.35 -3.90
N PRO A 203 7.60 -17.49 -4.87
CA PRO A 203 8.83 -17.62 -5.63
C PRO A 203 10.04 -17.73 -4.70
N THR A 204 11.09 -18.44 -5.11
CA THR A 204 12.39 -18.28 -4.45
C THR A 204 12.91 -16.84 -4.63
N VAL A 205 13.89 -16.44 -3.81
CA VAL A 205 14.50 -15.11 -3.92
C VAL A 205 15.10 -14.93 -5.32
N GLU A 206 15.75 -15.97 -5.84
CA GLU A 206 16.36 -16.00 -7.17
C GLU A 206 15.29 -15.86 -8.26
N GLN A 207 14.21 -16.65 -8.20
CA GLN A 207 13.12 -16.57 -9.18
C GLN A 207 12.48 -15.17 -9.21
N PHE A 208 12.26 -14.56 -8.04
CA PHE A 208 11.74 -13.21 -7.95
C PHE A 208 12.69 -12.18 -8.57
N VAL A 209 13.96 -12.23 -8.21
CA VAL A 209 14.98 -11.27 -8.68
C VAL A 209 15.17 -11.42 -10.18
N ASP A 210 15.21 -12.65 -10.71
CA ASP A 210 15.36 -12.90 -12.14
C ASP A 210 14.14 -12.44 -12.94
N ALA A 211 12.92 -12.66 -12.43
CA ALA A 211 11.70 -12.12 -13.02
C ALA A 211 11.72 -10.58 -13.11
N VAL A 212 12.19 -9.92 -12.04
CA VAL A 212 12.37 -8.46 -12.02
C VAL A 212 13.40 -8.03 -13.06
N LYS A 213 14.57 -8.66 -13.11
CA LYS A 213 15.63 -8.35 -14.10
C LYS A 213 15.11 -8.48 -15.53
N LEU A 214 14.47 -9.61 -15.85
CA LEU A 214 13.91 -9.87 -17.18
C LEU A 214 12.87 -8.83 -17.57
N THR A 215 11.97 -8.46 -16.65
CA THR A 215 10.93 -7.46 -16.91
C THR A 215 11.54 -6.08 -17.17
N VAL A 216 12.54 -5.67 -16.37
CA VAL A 216 13.19 -4.36 -16.54
C VAL A 216 14.00 -4.32 -17.83
N LEU A 217 14.77 -5.36 -18.14
CA LEU A 217 15.56 -5.45 -19.38
C LEU A 217 14.67 -5.43 -20.63
N ALA A 218 13.56 -6.17 -20.63
CA ALA A 218 12.58 -6.16 -21.72
C ALA A 218 11.92 -4.79 -21.94
N ASN A 219 11.89 -3.95 -20.90
CA ASN A 219 11.34 -2.60 -20.93
C ASN A 219 12.42 -1.52 -20.78
N LYS A 220 13.69 -1.80 -21.10
CA LYS A 220 14.82 -0.90 -20.83
C LYS A 220 14.62 0.51 -21.42
N ARG A 221 13.98 0.64 -22.58
CA ARG A 221 13.66 1.94 -23.22
C ARG A 221 12.69 2.82 -22.43
N TRP A 222 11.95 2.23 -21.49
CA TRP A 222 11.03 2.93 -20.59
C TRP A 222 11.70 3.37 -19.28
N VAL A 223 12.95 2.97 -19.02
CA VAL A 223 13.65 3.48 -17.83
C VAL A 223 13.99 4.96 -18.07
N PRO A 224 13.48 5.89 -17.24
CA PRO A 224 13.70 7.32 -17.44
C PRO A 224 15.18 7.68 -17.57
N PRO A 225 15.52 8.74 -18.33
CA PRO A 225 16.85 9.31 -18.31
C PRO A 225 17.32 9.66 -16.89
N THR A 226 18.64 9.68 -16.68
CA THR A 226 19.22 10.02 -15.37
C THR A 226 18.70 11.37 -14.88
N GLY A 227 18.27 11.41 -13.62
CA GLY A 227 17.69 12.60 -12.99
C GLY A 227 16.22 12.89 -13.34
N LYS A 228 15.61 12.15 -14.28
CA LYS A 228 14.23 12.38 -14.74
C LYS A 228 13.18 11.44 -14.13
N GLY A 229 13.60 10.56 -13.22
CA GLY A 229 12.70 9.65 -12.52
C GLY A 229 13.27 8.25 -12.39
N SER A 230 12.38 7.27 -12.30
CA SER A 230 12.73 5.86 -12.18
C SER A 230 11.70 4.97 -12.88
N LEU A 231 12.08 3.74 -13.20
CA LEU A 231 11.11 2.72 -13.61
C LEU A 231 10.60 2.04 -12.34
N TYR A 232 9.33 2.29 -12.00
CA TYR A 232 8.69 1.62 -10.88
C TYR A 232 8.31 0.19 -11.27
N ILE A 233 8.62 -0.77 -10.41
CA ILE A 233 8.42 -2.20 -10.63
C ILE A 233 7.39 -2.67 -9.62
N ARG A 234 6.35 -3.36 -10.13
CA ARG A 234 5.24 -3.90 -9.35
C ARG A 234 5.16 -5.42 -9.52
N PRO A 235 5.80 -6.18 -8.62
CA PRO A 235 5.53 -7.60 -8.45
C PRO A 235 4.20 -7.80 -7.71
N LEU A 236 3.41 -8.76 -8.17
CA LEU A 236 2.15 -9.20 -7.59
C LEU A 236 2.23 -10.72 -7.35
N LEU A 237 1.68 -11.19 -6.24
CA LEU A 237 1.44 -12.61 -6.00
C LEU A 237 -0.04 -12.79 -5.68
N ILE A 238 -0.73 -13.55 -6.52
CA ILE A 238 -2.19 -13.57 -6.61
C ILE A 238 -2.69 -14.99 -6.36
N GLY A 239 -3.63 -15.18 -5.44
CA GLY A 239 -4.43 -16.41 -5.33
C GLY A 239 -5.41 -16.52 -6.48
N SER A 240 -4.94 -17.00 -7.64
CA SER A 240 -5.66 -17.00 -8.92
C SER A 240 -6.56 -18.23 -9.13
N GLY A 241 -6.40 -19.26 -8.31
CA GLY A 241 -7.19 -20.48 -8.40
C GLY A 241 -8.66 -20.30 -8.02
N VAL A 242 -9.52 -21.11 -8.64
CA VAL A 242 -10.96 -21.13 -8.41
C VAL A 242 -11.29 -21.72 -7.04
N VAL A 243 -11.86 -20.90 -6.14
CA VAL A 243 -12.28 -21.33 -4.80
C VAL A 243 -13.37 -20.43 -4.23
N LEU A 244 -14.50 -21.02 -3.83
CA LEU A 244 -15.58 -20.31 -3.11
C LEU A 244 -15.63 -20.63 -1.62
N SER A 245 -14.90 -21.66 -1.17
CA SER A 245 -14.74 -21.92 0.25
C SER A 245 -13.68 -20.99 0.83
N LEU A 246 -13.77 -20.71 2.13
CA LEU A 246 -12.74 -19.95 2.83
C LEU A 246 -11.52 -20.85 3.12
N THR A 247 -10.76 -21.14 2.07
CA THR A 247 -9.53 -21.94 2.09
C THR A 247 -8.49 -21.31 1.17
N PRO A 248 -7.19 -21.60 1.35
CA PRO A 248 -6.16 -21.12 0.43
C PRO A 248 -6.47 -21.47 -1.03
N ALA A 249 -6.20 -20.56 -1.95
CA ALA A 249 -6.40 -20.80 -3.37
C ALA A 249 -5.55 -21.99 -3.86
N PRO A 250 -6.08 -22.86 -4.73
CA PRO A 250 -5.35 -24.03 -5.23
C PRO A 250 -4.27 -23.69 -6.26
N GLU A 251 -4.31 -22.48 -6.84
CA GLU A 251 -3.37 -21.99 -7.83
C GLU A 251 -3.01 -20.54 -7.55
N HIS A 252 -1.79 -20.16 -7.91
CA HIS A 252 -1.26 -18.83 -7.70
C HIS A 252 -0.56 -18.31 -8.95
N THR A 253 -0.63 -17.01 -9.16
CA THR A 253 0.08 -16.32 -10.25
C THR A 253 1.02 -15.29 -9.64
N PHE A 254 2.30 -15.37 -10.00
CA PHE A 254 3.26 -14.29 -9.78
C PHE A 254 3.43 -13.50 -11.06
N LEU A 255 3.28 -12.19 -10.98
CA LEU A 255 3.32 -11.28 -12.12
C LEU A 255 4.21 -10.08 -11.78
N VAL A 256 5.02 -9.62 -12.73
CA VAL A 256 5.76 -8.36 -12.60
C VAL A 256 5.42 -7.46 -13.78
N PHE A 257 4.97 -6.25 -13.49
CA PHE A 257 4.86 -5.19 -14.49
C PHE A 257 5.64 -3.96 -14.06
N VAL A 258 5.90 -3.06 -15.01
CA VAL A 258 6.68 -1.84 -14.80
C VAL A 258 5.97 -0.63 -15.39
N SER A 259 6.24 0.53 -14.81
CA SER A 259 5.77 1.83 -15.29
C SER A 259 6.83 2.87 -15.00
N PRO A 260 7.21 3.73 -15.96
CA PRO A 260 8.02 4.90 -15.64
C PRO A 260 7.24 5.81 -14.68
N VAL A 261 7.96 6.39 -13.72
CA VAL A 261 7.44 7.39 -12.80
C VAL A 261 8.43 8.54 -12.67
N GLY A 262 7.93 9.76 -12.60
CA GLY A 262 8.78 10.93 -12.41
C GLY A 262 9.30 11.06 -10.99
N ASN A 263 10.08 12.11 -10.75
CA ASN A 263 10.47 12.49 -9.40
C ASN A 263 9.22 12.93 -8.63
N TYR A 264 9.02 12.36 -7.44
CA TYR A 264 7.83 12.65 -6.63
C TYR A 264 7.73 14.14 -6.26
N PHE A 265 8.88 14.81 -6.14
CA PHE A 265 8.95 16.25 -5.94
C PHE A 265 9.78 16.91 -7.05
N LYS A 266 9.11 17.63 -7.96
CA LYS A 266 9.74 18.25 -9.14
C LYS A 266 10.71 19.40 -8.79
N GLU A 267 10.47 20.10 -7.69
CA GLU A 267 11.21 21.31 -7.27
C GLU A 267 12.06 21.09 -6.00
N GLY A 268 12.36 19.83 -5.65
CA GLY A 268 12.97 19.47 -4.36
C GLY A 268 11.93 19.02 -3.33
N LEU A 269 12.38 18.49 -2.19
CA LEU A 269 11.48 17.91 -1.18
C LEU A 269 10.34 18.87 -0.82
N ALA A 270 9.09 18.49 -1.08
CA ALA A 270 7.93 19.27 -0.68
C ALA A 270 7.36 18.68 0.62
N PRO A 271 7.28 19.46 1.71
CA PRO A 271 6.72 18.99 2.95
C PRO A 271 5.25 18.62 2.80
N ILE A 272 4.87 17.48 3.38
CA ILE A 272 3.48 17.07 3.47
C ILE A 272 2.86 17.58 4.77
N ASN A 273 1.54 17.77 4.76
CA ASN A 273 0.76 18.04 5.95
C ASN A 273 -0.07 16.80 6.34
N LEU A 274 0.02 16.38 7.59
CA LEU A 274 -0.64 15.17 8.07
C LEU A 274 -1.70 15.51 9.11
N VAL A 275 -2.76 14.70 9.14
CA VAL A 275 -3.70 14.63 10.26
C VAL A 275 -3.51 13.33 10.99
N ILE A 276 -3.52 13.37 12.32
CA ILE A 276 -3.52 12.17 13.15
C ILE A 276 -4.94 11.63 13.24
N GLU A 277 -5.08 10.35 12.93
CA GLU A 277 -6.34 9.62 12.99
C GLU A 277 -6.52 8.92 14.34
N ASN A 278 -7.72 9.06 14.92
CA ASN A 278 -8.03 8.60 16.28
C ASN A 278 -9.19 7.59 16.33
N GLU A 279 -9.94 7.46 15.24
CA GLU A 279 -11.09 6.55 15.12
C GLU A 279 -10.77 5.34 14.24
N PHE A 280 -10.15 5.59 13.09
CA PHE A 280 -9.74 4.50 12.18
C PHE A 280 -8.35 3.98 12.53
N HIS A 281 -8.20 2.66 12.58
CA HIS A 281 -6.91 2.01 12.82
C HIS A 281 -6.44 1.29 11.56
N ARG A 282 -5.14 1.42 11.26
CA ARG A 282 -4.53 0.80 10.08
C ARG A 282 -4.36 -0.71 10.26
N ALA A 283 -3.93 -1.11 11.46
CA ALA A 283 -3.65 -2.48 11.83
C ALA A 283 -3.95 -2.70 13.32
N ALA A 284 -3.97 -3.96 13.72
CA ALA A 284 -4.06 -4.39 15.12
C ALA A 284 -3.11 -5.57 15.35
N LEU A 285 -2.65 -5.75 16.59
CA LEU A 285 -1.79 -6.86 16.97
C LEU A 285 -2.45 -8.20 16.64
N GLY A 286 -1.68 -9.14 16.11
CA GLY A 286 -2.18 -10.43 15.62
C GLY A 286 -2.85 -10.37 14.24
N GLY A 287 -3.01 -9.18 13.66
CA GLY A 287 -3.48 -8.96 12.29
C GLY A 287 -2.41 -9.22 11.23
N THR A 288 -2.47 -8.46 10.14
CA THR A 288 -1.57 -8.56 8.98
C THR A 288 -0.79 -7.28 8.73
N GLY A 289 -0.74 -6.34 9.69
CA GLY A 289 -0.19 -5.00 9.48
C GLY A 289 1.25 -4.96 8.98
N ASP A 290 2.06 -5.94 9.39
CA ASP A 290 3.44 -6.15 8.97
C ASP A 290 3.61 -6.88 7.63
N VAL A 291 2.52 -7.21 6.95
CA VAL A 291 2.51 -7.86 5.65
C VAL A 291 2.05 -6.90 4.55
N LYS A 292 2.70 -6.96 3.38
CA LYS A 292 2.32 -6.15 2.21
C LYS A 292 1.16 -6.77 1.41
N THR A 293 0.09 -7.15 2.13
CA THR A 293 -1.13 -7.75 1.57
C THR A 293 -2.10 -6.69 1.10
N ILE A 294 -2.82 -6.97 0.01
CA ILE A 294 -3.82 -6.07 -0.57
C ILE A 294 -4.93 -5.73 0.44
N GLY A 295 -5.23 -6.65 1.36
CA GLY A 295 -6.25 -6.48 2.39
C GLY A 295 -5.97 -5.33 3.37
N ASN A 296 -4.72 -4.92 3.53
CA ASN A 296 -4.36 -3.81 4.42
C ASN A 296 -4.59 -2.42 3.81
N TYR A 297 -4.75 -2.33 2.49
CA TYR A 297 -4.78 -1.04 1.78
C TYR A 297 -6.20 -0.55 1.51
N ALA A 298 -7.19 -1.43 1.43
CA ALA A 298 -8.59 -1.02 1.26
C ALA A 298 -9.18 -0.32 2.50
N PRO A 299 -8.95 -0.80 3.75
CA PRO A 299 -9.54 -0.19 4.95
C PRO A 299 -9.11 1.26 5.21
N VAL A 300 -7.89 1.63 4.79
CA VAL A 300 -7.35 2.99 5.03
C VAL A 300 -7.99 4.07 4.12
N LEU A 301 -8.59 3.67 3.00
CA LEU A 301 -9.08 4.60 1.96
C LEU A 301 -10.14 5.58 2.50
N LYS A 302 -11.00 5.15 3.43
CA LYS A 302 -12.04 6.03 3.99
C LYS A 302 -11.42 7.18 4.79
N ALA A 303 -10.48 6.87 5.68
CA ALA A 303 -9.77 7.88 6.48
C ALA A 303 -8.96 8.82 5.57
N GLN A 304 -8.24 8.27 4.57
CA GLN A 304 -7.51 9.07 3.59
C GLN A 304 -8.41 10.03 2.80
N ASN A 305 -9.59 9.59 2.37
CA ASN A 305 -10.52 10.46 1.66
C ASN A 305 -11.01 11.61 2.54
N ILE A 306 -11.38 11.33 3.81
CA ILE A 306 -11.79 12.36 4.76
C ILE A 306 -10.65 13.37 5.00
N ALA A 307 -9.41 12.90 5.11
CA ALA A 307 -8.24 13.75 5.29
C ALA A 307 -8.01 14.65 4.07
N LYS A 308 -8.08 14.10 2.85
CA LYS A 308 -7.95 14.85 1.60
C LYS A 308 -9.04 15.90 1.41
N GLU A 309 -10.29 15.56 1.74
CA GLU A 309 -11.43 16.51 1.71
C GLU A 309 -11.19 17.72 2.63
N LYS A 310 -10.40 17.54 3.71
CA LYS A 310 -10.02 18.60 4.64
C LYS A 310 -8.68 19.27 4.30
N GLY A 311 -8.06 18.94 3.17
CA GLY A 311 -6.82 19.55 2.69
C GLY A 311 -5.54 18.99 3.31
N TYR A 312 -5.59 17.81 3.94
CA TYR A 312 -4.40 17.09 4.39
C TYR A 312 -3.85 16.20 3.27
N SER A 313 -2.53 16.00 3.26
CA SER A 313 -1.83 15.17 2.29
C SER A 313 -2.06 13.69 2.55
N ASP A 314 -2.01 13.28 3.84
CA ASP A 314 -2.23 11.89 4.25
C ASP A 314 -2.59 11.79 5.75
N VAL A 315 -2.76 10.56 6.22
CA VAL A 315 -3.17 10.21 7.58
C VAL A 315 -2.04 9.52 8.33
N LEU A 316 -1.72 10.02 9.54
CA LEU A 316 -0.86 9.33 10.50
C LEU A 316 -1.73 8.52 11.48
N TYR A 317 -1.50 7.22 11.55
CA TYR A 317 -2.26 6.31 12.40
C TYR A 317 -1.61 6.11 13.76
N LEU A 318 -2.48 5.94 14.76
CA LEU A 318 -2.10 5.53 16.11
C LEU A 318 -2.46 4.06 16.35
N ASP A 319 -1.76 3.48 17.32
CA ASP A 319 -1.99 2.12 17.78
C ASP A 319 -3.45 1.88 18.20
N SER A 320 -3.99 0.72 17.85
CA SER A 320 -5.41 0.41 18.07
C SER A 320 -5.80 0.21 19.54
N VAL A 321 -4.84 0.12 20.45
CA VAL A 321 -5.07 -0.25 21.86
C VAL A 321 -5.09 1.00 22.74
N HIS A 322 -4.03 1.80 22.70
CA HIS A 322 -3.84 2.96 23.56
C HIS A 322 -4.22 4.26 22.86
N LYS A 323 -4.31 4.25 21.52
CA LYS A 323 -4.54 5.44 20.69
C LYS A 323 -3.56 6.57 21.04
N LYS A 324 -2.30 6.18 21.26
CA LYS A 324 -1.25 7.07 21.77
C LYS A 324 0.05 6.91 21.01
N TYR A 325 0.39 5.70 20.60
CA TYR A 325 1.67 5.42 19.97
C TYR A 325 1.54 5.48 18.45
N LEU A 326 2.53 6.09 17.80
CA LEU A 326 2.57 6.21 16.36
C LEU A 326 2.74 4.84 15.70
N GLU A 327 2.08 4.63 14.57
CA GLU A 327 2.31 3.47 13.70
C GLU A 327 2.89 3.90 12.34
N GLU A 328 2.04 4.21 11.37
CA GLU A 328 2.42 4.50 9.99
C GLU A 328 1.60 5.65 9.41
N VAL A 329 2.11 6.23 8.32
CA VAL A 329 1.39 7.20 7.49
C VAL A 329 0.88 6.49 6.25
N SER A 330 -0.33 5.94 6.31
CA SER A 330 -1.01 5.07 5.33
C SER A 330 -0.17 4.01 4.62
N SER A 331 0.80 4.41 3.78
CA SER A 331 1.70 3.54 3.02
C SER A 331 3.20 3.78 3.29
N CYS A 332 3.55 4.61 4.27
CA CYS A 332 4.91 4.99 4.64
C CYS A 332 5.17 4.77 6.14
N ASN A 333 6.41 4.42 6.47
CA ASN A 333 6.88 4.44 7.85
C ASN A 333 7.18 5.88 8.30
N VAL A 334 7.02 6.17 9.60
CA VAL A 334 7.27 7.50 10.18
C VAL A 334 8.51 7.52 11.08
N PHE A 335 9.19 8.66 11.11
CA PHE A 335 10.33 8.96 11.95
C PHE A 335 10.17 10.34 12.57
N ILE A 336 10.65 10.49 13.80
CA ILE A 336 10.80 11.78 14.48
C ILE A 336 12.27 12.02 14.79
N VAL A 337 12.67 13.29 14.81
CA VAL A 337 14.01 13.72 15.18
C VAL A 337 13.90 14.63 16.41
N LYS A 338 14.72 14.37 17.41
CA LYS A 338 14.92 15.25 18.56
C LYS A 338 16.40 15.31 18.89
N ASP A 339 17.00 16.49 18.80
CA ASP A 339 18.45 16.69 18.91
C ASP A 339 19.23 15.77 17.96
N ASN A 340 20.04 14.84 18.49
CA ASN A 340 20.81 13.86 17.71
C ASN A 340 20.15 12.45 17.68
N VAL A 341 18.90 12.34 18.14
CA VAL A 341 18.16 11.07 18.22
C VAL A 341 17.08 11.02 17.15
N ILE A 342 17.10 9.95 16.36
CA ILE A 342 16.05 9.62 15.40
C ILE A 342 15.27 8.43 15.96
N ALA A 343 13.98 8.63 16.26
CA ALA A 343 13.12 7.57 16.77
C ALA A 343 12.08 7.14 15.72
N THR A 344 11.78 5.84 15.67
CA THR A 344 10.73 5.27 14.82
C THR A 344 10.00 4.14 15.53
N PRO A 345 8.70 3.92 15.24
CA PRO A 345 7.96 2.79 15.77
C PRO A 345 8.67 1.44 15.54
N ALA A 346 8.78 0.64 16.61
CA ALA A 346 9.40 -0.69 16.57
C ALA A 346 8.53 -1.72 15.82
N LEU A 347 9.17 -2.66 15.11
CA LEU A 347 8.49 -3.70 14.35
C LEU A 347 7.89 -4.79 15.27
N LYS A 348 6.71 -4.53 15.83
CA LYS A 348 5.99 -5.45 16.75
C LYS A 348 4.69 -6.01 16.14
N GLY A 349 4.63 -6.17 14.82
CA GLY A 349 3.53 -6.84 14.10
C GLY A 349 2.46 -5.93 13.48
N THR A 350 2.40 -4.65 13.86
CA THR A 350 1.47 -3.67 13.26
C THR A 350 2.14 -2.66 12.35
N ILE A 351 3.43 -2.78 12.08
CA ILE A 351 4.19 -1.87 11.22
C ILE A 351 4.86 -2.69 10.12
N LEU A 352 4.65 -2.28 8.86
CA LEU A 352 5.28 -2.89 7.71
C LEU A 352 6.80 -2.67 7.79
N PRO A 353 7.63 -3.73 7.71
CA PRO A 353 9.08 -3.60 7.64
C PRO A 353 9.50 -2.99 6.29
N GLY A 354 9.51 -1.66 6.23
CA GLY A 354 9.92 -0.91 5.05
C GLY A 354 11.40 -1.13 4.73
N ILE A 355 11.71 -1.42 3.46
CA ILE A 355 13.10 -1.53 3.00
C ILE A 355 13.77 -0.16 3.02
N THR A 356 13.02 0.91 2.68
CA THR A 356 13.48 2.29 2.85
C THR A 356 13.71 2.64 4.32
N ARG A 357 12.79 2.26 5.22
CA ARG A 357 12.96 2.40 6.68
C ARG A 357 14.27 1.75 7.14
N LYS A 358 14.49 0.47 6.79
CA LYS A 358 15.73 -0.26 7.10
C LYS A 358 16.97 0.48 6.59
N SER A 359 16.95 0.91 5.33
CA SER A 359 18.09 1.58 4.70
C SER A 359 18.38 2.96 5.32
N ILE A 360 17.34 3.71 5.71
CA ILE A 360 17.48 5.02 6.35
C ILE A 360 18.06 4.89 7.76
N ILE A 361 17.66 3.86 8.52
CA ILE A 361 18.25 3.56 9.83
C ILE A 361 19.77 3.32 9.69
N ASP A 362 20.17 2.49 8.73
CA ASP A 362 21.58 2.17 8.47
C ASP A 362 22.38 3.42 8.04
N VAL A 363 21.82 4.24 7.12
CA VAL A 363 22.43 5.51 6.67
C VAL A 363 22.54 6.52 7.81
N ALA A 364 21.52 6.65 8.66
CA ALA A 364 21.52 7.56 9.78
C ALA A 364 22.59 7.19 10.82
N ARG A 365 22.70 5.90 11.17
CA ARG A 365 23.76 5.40 12.06
C ARG A 365 25.16 5.65 11.49
N GLY A 366 25.34 5.43 10.19
CA GLY A 366 26.60 5.73 9.49
C GLY A 366 27.00 7.21 9.53
N ARG A 367 26.06 8.11 9.82
CA ARG A 367 26.30 9.55 10.01
C ARG A 367 26.42 10.01 11.45
N GLY A 368 26.36 9.09 12.41
CA GLY A 368 26.52 9.40 13.83
C GLY A 368 25.22 9.80 14.56
N TYR A 369 24.06 9.65 13.92
CA TYR A 369 22.78 9.77 14.63
C TYR A 369 22.55 8.55 15.53
N GLN A 370 21.97 8.78 16.70
CA GLN A 370 21.44 7.70 17.53
C GLN A 370 20.07 7.32 16.96
N VAL A 371 19.86 6.03 16.64
CA VAL A 371 18.60 5.57 16.05
C VAL A 371 17.91 4.57 16.96
N GLU A 372 16.71 4.94 17.42
CA GLU A 372 15.90 4.17 18.36
C GLU A 372 14.66 3.57 17.69
N GLU A 373 14.52 2.26 17.79
CA GLU A 373 13.31 1.54 17.36
C GLU A 373 12.50 1.18 18.60
N ARG A 374 11.48 1.99 18.93
CA ARG A 374 10.68 1.86 20.17
C ARG A 374 9.25 2.31 19.97
N LEU A 375 8.45 2.29 21.03
CA LEU A 375 7.18 3.02 21.02
C LEU A 375 7.48 4.52 21.03
N VAL A 376 6.80 5.27 20.16
CA VAL A 376 6.90 6.72 20.05
C VAL A 376 5.52 7.28 20.28
N SER A 377 5.33 8.20 21.23
CA SER A 377 4.01 8.76 21.52
C SER A 377 3.67 9.99 20.68
N VAL A 378 2.39 10.34 20.61
CA VAL A 378 1.94 11.60 20.02
C VAL A 378 2.58 12.80 20.73
N GLU A 379 2.79 12.75 22.05
CA GLU A 379 3.43 13.86 22.76
C GLU A 379 4.87 14.09 22.28
N GLU A 380 5.65 13.00 22.10
CA GLU A 380 7.01 13.09 21.55
C GLU A 380 7.01 13.62 20.12
N LEU A 381 6.03 13.20 19.31
CA LEU A 381 5.85 13.73 17.96
C LEU A 381 5.60 15.23 17.96
N LEU A 382 4.72 15.73 18.82
CA LEU A 382 4.39 17.16 18.88
C LEU A 382 5.55 18.01 19.42
N ASP A 383 6.53 17.41 20.11
CA ASP A 383 7.74 18.07 20.62
C ASP A 383 8.98 17.85 19.72
N ALA A 384 8.87 17.06 18.66
CA ALA A 384 9.98 16.76 17.75
C ALA A 384 10.49 18.00 17.00
N ASP A 385 11.77 18.01 16.64
CA ASP A 385 12.39 19.07 15.86
C ASP A 385 12.14 18.88 14.35
N GLU A 386 12.14 17.63 13.88
CA GLU A 386 11.79 17.27 12.50
C GLU A 386 10.94 15.98 12.48
N VAL A 387 10.09 15.85 11.47
CA VAL A 387 9.33 14.62 11.20
C VAL A 387 9.44 14.29 9.72
N PHE A 388 9.64 13.02 9.41
CA PHE A 388 9.67 12.56 8.02
C PHE A 388 9.10 11.15 7.87
N CYS A 389 8.62 10.87 6.67
CA CYS A 389 8.10 9.57 6.26
C CYS A 389 9.05 8.90 5.28
N THR A 390 9.04 7.57 5.22
CA THR A 390 9.84 6.81 4.26
C THR A 390 9.02 5.75 3.53
N GLY A 391 9.33 5.55 2.25
CA GLY A 391 8.70 4.55 1.40
C GLY A 391 9.33 4.52 0.01
N THR A 392 9.14 3.46 -0.76
CA THR A 392 9.78 3.32 -2.09
C THR A 392 9.41 4.47 -3.03
N ALA A 393 8.17 4.94 -3.01
CA ALA A 393 7.68 5.97 -3.92
C ALA A 393 8.36 7.33 -3.66
N VAL A 394 8.42 7.74 -2.40
CA VAL A 394 8.89 9.07 -1.97
C VAL A 394 10.34 9.10 -1.51
N VAL A 395 10.93 7.94 -1.22
CA VAL A 395 12.22 7.77 -0.53
C VAL A 395 12.17 8.33 0.89
N VAL A 396 12.31 9.65 1.03
CA VAL A 396 12.09 10.41 2.27
C VAL A 396 11.15 11.55 1.94
N SER A 397 10.05 11.67 2.67
CA SER A 397 9.07 12.75 2.55
C SER A 397 9.02 13.52 3.86
N PRO A 398 9.48 14.77 3.90
CA PRO A 398 9.44 15.54 5.13
C PRO A 398 8.01 15.96 5.45
N VAL A 399 7.71 16.14 6.74
CA VAL A 399 6.41 16.54 7.24
C VAL A 399 6.53 17.94 7.83
N GLY A 400 5.90 18.90 7.18
CA GLY A 400 5.96 20.30 7.63
C GLY A 400 4.98 20.60 8.75
N ILE A 401 3.80 19.96 8.71
CA ILE A 401 2.68 20.25 9.62
C ILE A 401 2.01 18.95 10.05
N ILE A 402 1.69 18.85 11.35
CA ILE A 402 0.82 17.82 11.90
C ILE A 402 -0.37 18.47 12.60
N THR A 403 -1.56 17.90 12.39
CA THR A 403 -2.77 18.28 13.13
C THR A 403 -3.28 17.12 13.96
N TYR A 404 -3.43 17.34 15.26
CA TYR A 404 -3.95 16.39 16.23
C TYR A 404 -5.07 17.03 17.06
N LEU A 405 -6.27 16.47 17.01
CA LEU A 405 -7.43 16.95 17.77
C LEU A 405 -7.66 18.47 17.62
N GLY A 406 -7.48 19.00 16.40
CA GLY A 406 -7.61 20.42 16.10
C GLY A 406 -6.40 21.28 16.45
N LYS A 407 -5.44 20.77 17.24
CA LYS A 407 -4.16 21.44 17.48
C LYS A 407 -3.22 21.19 16.30
N ARG A 408 -2.69 22.27 15.74
CA ARG A 408 -1.71 22.25 14.65
C ARG A 408 -0.31 22.52 15.18
N VAL A 409 0.65 21.70 14.81
CA VAL A 409 2.09 21.87 15.06
C VAL A 409 2.79 22.03 13.72
N ASP A 410 3.69 23.00 13.65
CA ASP A 410 4.53 23.32 12.49
C ASP A 410 5.99 23.09 12.89
N TYR A 411 6.73 22.35 12.08
CA TYR A 411 8.12 21.97 12.35
C TYR A 411 9.15 22.97 11.78
N GLY A 412 8.74 24.16 11.33
CA GLY A 412 9.63 25.25 10.91
C GLY A 412 10.45 24.96 9.64
N ASN A 413 11.37 25.87 9.28
CA ASN A 413 12.34 25.72 8.16
C ASN A 413 11.74 25.34 6.79
N GLN A 414 10.61 25.93 6.41
CA GLN A 414 9.86 25.58 5.19
C GLN A 414 9.45 24.09 5.13
N GLY A 415 9.48 23.36 6.25
CA GLY A 415 8.98 22.00 6.43
C GLY A 415 9.86 20.85 5.93
N VAL A 416 11.06 21.10 5.37
CA VAL A 416 11.90 20.02 4.79
C VAL A 416 12.80 19.35 5.84
N GLY A 417 13.31 20.07 6.81
CA GLY A 417 14.24 19.53 7.81
C GLY A 417 15.65 19.24 7.26
N VAL A 418 16.68 19.55 8.04
CA VAL A 418 18.08 19.31 7.67
C VAL A 418 18.38 17.81 7.64
N VAL A 419 17.88 17.07 8.63
CA VAL A 419 18.12 15.62 8.75
C VAL A 419 17.43 14.88 7.61
N ALA A 420 16.15 15.17 7.36
CA ALA A 420 15.42 14.52 6.26
C ALA A 420 16.06 14.80 4.90
N GLN A 421 16.50 16.03 4.62
CA GLN A 421 17.21 16.37 3.39
C GLN A 421 18.53 15.62 3.24
N GLN A 422 19.34 15.55 4.32
CA GLN A 422 20.60 14.82 4.29
C GLN A 422 20.39 13.33 4.01
N LEU A 423 19.44 12.71 4.69
CA LEU A 423 19.11 11.29 4.54
C LEU A 423 18.59 10.98 3.13
N TYR A 424 17.70 11.83 2.59
CA TYR A 424 17.23 11.77 1.21
C TYR A 424 18.39 11.79 0.22
N SER A 425 19.27 12.79 0.33
CA SER A 425 20.38 12.98 -0.61
C SER A 425 21.34 11.79 -0.62
N SER A 426 21.69 11.21 0.53
CA SER A 426 22.55 10.01 0.56
C SER A 426 21.88 8.79 -0.05
N LEU A 427 20.63 8.50 0.30
CA LEU A 427 19.99 7.28 -0.17
C LEU A 427 19.72 7.35 -1.68
N THR A 428 19.28 8.50 -2.17
CA THR A 428 19.06 8.71 -3.62
C THR A 428 20.36 8.72 -4.41
N SER A 429 21.44 9.30 -3.89
CA SER A 429 22.76 9.25 -4.53
C SER A 429 23.25 7.82 -4.70
N LEU A 430 23.05 6.97 -3.68
CA LEU A 430 23.35 5.54 -3.76
C LEU A 430 22.46 4.83 -4.79
N GLN A 431 21.15 5.04 -4.73
CA GLN A 431 20.17 4.42 -5.65
C GLN A 431 20.42 4.75 -7.12
N MET A 432 20.86 5.98 -7.40
CA MET A 432 21.19 6.45 -8.75
C MET A 432 22.64 6.12 -9.16
N GLY A 433 23.43 5.52 -8.27
CA GLY A 433 24.83 5.17 -8.55
C GLY A 433 25.76 6.37 -8.70
N LEU A 434 25.45 7.49 -8.04
CA LEU A 434 26.29 8.69 -7.97
C LEU A 434 27.43 8.56 -6.95
N VAL A 435 27.31 7.62 -6.04
CA VAL A 435 28.33 7.25 -5.05
C VAL A 435 28.58 5.76 -5.09
N GLU A 436 29.76 5.33 -4.65
CA GLU A 436 30.08 3.92 -4.50
C GLU A 436 29.15 3.24 -3.48
N ASP A 437 28.69 2.05 -3.82
CA ASP A 437 27.86 1.23 -2.94
C ASP A 437 28.72 0.31 -2.08
N THR A 438 29.12 0.82 -0.93
CA THR A 438 29.91 0.07 0.05
C THR A 438 29.11 -0.99 0.82
N MET A 439 27.78 -1.00 0.68
CA MET A 439 26.86 -1.87 1.43
C MET A 439 26.32 -3.05 0.60
N GLY A 440 26.60 -3.06 -0.70
CA GLY A 440 26.09 -4.07 -1.63
C GLY A 440 24.56 -4.04 -1.77
N TRP A 441 23.96 -2.85 -1.73
CA TRP A 441 22.52 -2.65 -1.86
C TRP A 441 22.02 -2.48 -3.29
N THR A 442 22.91 -2.20 -4.23
CA THR A 442 22.60 -1.97 -5.63
C THR A 442 22.99 -3.17 -6.46
N LEU A 443 22.12 -3.52 -7.41
CA LEU A 443 22.33 -4.62 -8.34
C LEU A 443 22.31 -4.08 -9.76
N LYS A 444 23.47 -4.13 -10.43
CA LYS A 444 23.60 -3.71 -11.82
C LYS A 444 22.97 -4.75 -12.76
N LEU A 445 22.16 -4.27 -13.70
CA LEU A 445 21.64 -5.07 -14.81
C LEU A 445 22.67 -5.04 -15.95
N ASN A 446 23.12 -6.23 -16.36
CA ASN A 446 24.01 -6.42 -17.50
C ASN A 446 23.22 -6.65 -18.77
#